data_AF-A0A1Y2FUQ0-F1
#
_entry.id   AF-A0A1Y2FUQ0-F1
#
_cell.length_a   1.000
_cell.length_b   1.000
_cell.length_c   1.000
_cell.angle_alpha   90.00
_cell.angle_beta   90.00
_cell.angle_gamma   90.00
#
_symmetry.space_group_name_H-M   'P 1'
#
loop_
_entity.id
_entity.type
_entity.pdbx_description
1 polymer ?
#
loop_
_entity_poly.entity_id
_entity_poly.type
_entity_poly.pdbx_seq_one_letter_code
_entity_poly.pdbx_strand_id
1 'polypeptide(L)'
;MSKRQAVKQALLKLLPEVQDATLPRELEELTHALDNVQVHLEDNQKAAKLYLCAHIACDQLSHSLGLPDLRLDRPPVPPNRYRKLYEQISRDPQIRNVLSRTSKSTSAQEEREAEQALVREVCEQYGLQVPTNVVQKIMEVSFDIRRGFKMEALVAASYLVSVSVMKKQKINADKKEYDEDAEIDEDDHRAIDSKVRESLARDLSVDEGEITRAYKQLVDTVGDKNWFLALMLGTNLVAGPAKPANATDKRFVLATMVQPMYDFRSTRNMQRQTEWEASMLEQIRKRRQALETVS
;
A
#
# COMPACT_ATOMS: atom_id res chain seq x y z
N MET A 1 8.63 20.56 -37.57
CA MET A 1 7.55 20.75 -36.57
C MET A 1 7.66 19.66 -35.52
N SER A 2 7.51 19.98 -34.24
CA SER A 2 7.50 18.95 -33.17
C SER A 2 6.27 18.04 -33.34
N LYS A 3 6.42 16.72 -33.15
CA LYS A 3 5.32 15.75 -33.32
C LYS A 3 4.08 16.11 -32.50
N ARG A 4 4.26 16.64 -31.28
CA ARG A 4 3.15 17.13 -30.43
C ARG A 4 2.39 18.29 -31.05
N GLN A 5 3.05 19.18 -31.77
CA GLN A 5 2.39 20.29 -32.46
C GLN A 5 1.54 19.79 -33.63
N ALA A 6 2.01 18.75 -34.34
CA ALA A 6 1.24 18.12 -35.40
C ALA A 6 -0.02 17.42 -34.84
N VAL A 7 0.08 16.76 -33.68
CA VAL A 7 -1.05 16.15 -32.96
C VAL A 7 -2.10 17.21 -32.60
N LYS A 8 -1.69 18.32 -31.97
CA LYS A 8 -2.59 19.43 -31.62
C LYS A 8 -3.31 19.97 -32.86
N GLN A 9 -2.56 20.25 -33.94
CA GLN A 9 -3.16 20.73 -35.19
C GLN A 9 -4.12 19.73 -35.83
N ALA A 10 -3.88 18.43 -35.71
CA ALA A 10 -4.81 17.42 -36.19
C ALA A 10 -6.10 17.37 -35.35
N LEU A 11 -5.99 17.51 -34.02
CA LEU A 11 -7.13 17.56 -33.11
C LEU A 11 -7.99 18.81 -33.32
N LEU A 12 -7.38 19.98 -33.50
CA LEU A 12 -8.10 21.23 -33.79
C LEU A 12 -8.88 21.19 -35.11
N LYS A 13 -8.38 20.45 -36.11
CA LYS A 13 -9.12 20.23 -37.37
C LYS A 13 -10.35 19.35 -37.19
N LEU A 14 -10.34 18.44 -36.22
CA LEU A 14 -11.47 17.55 -35.90
C LEU A 14 -12.48 18.23 -34.96
N LEU A 15 -12.00 19.11 -34.09
CA LEU A 15 -12.78 19.80 -33.07
C LEU A 15 -12.60 21.32 -33.19
N PRO A 16 -13.11 21.96 -34.27
CA PRO A 16 -12.98 23.40 -34.46
C PRO A 16 -13.74 24.21 -33.38
N GLU A 17 -14.71 23.59 -32.71
CA GLU A 17 -15.50 24.20 -31.64
C GLU A 17 -14.74 24.26 -30.31
N VAL A 18 -13.72 23.40 -30.11
CA VAL A 18 -12.88 23.36 -28.90
C VAL A 18 -11.64 24.23 -29.14
N GLN A 19 -11.69 25.48 -28.69
CA GLN A 19 -10.58 26.42 -28.79
C GLN A 19 -9.34 25.94 -27.99
N ASP A 20 -8.14 26.29 -28.48
CA ASP A 20 -6.80 25.86 -28.00
C ASP A 20 -6.61 25.82 -26.47
N ALA A 21 -7.32 26.65 -25.72
CA ALA A 21 -7.22 26.73 -24.25
C ALA A 21 -7.93 25.59 -23.51
N THR A 22 -8.78 24.81 -24.19
CA THR A 22 -9.67 23.81 -23.56
C THR A 22 -9.36 22.37 -23.98
N LEU A 23 -8.33 22.14 -24.79
CA LEU A 23 -8.02 20.79 -25.25
C LEU A 23 -7.53 19.93 -24.06
N PRO A 24 -8.24 18.86 -23.69
CA PRO A 24 -7.87 18.04 -22.54
C PRO A 24 -6.52 17.36 -22.79
N ARG A 25 -5.61 17.46 -21.83
CA ARG A 25 -4.26 16.90 -21.94
C ARG A 25 -4.27 15.38 -22.19
N GLU A 26 -5.26 14.70 -21.64
CA GLU A 26 -5.50 13.26 -21.84
C GLU A 26 -5.72 12.90 -23.30
N LEU A 27 -6.43 13.76 -24.06
CA LEU A 27 -6.66 13.55 -25.48
C LEU A 27 -5.36 13.66 -26.28
N GLU A 28 -4.52 14.66 -25.99
CA GLU A 28 -3.21 14.80 -26.64
C GLU A 28 -2.30 13.60 -26.35
N GLU A 29 -2.26 13.15 -25.09
CA GLU A 29 -1.40 12.06 -24.65
C GLU A 29 -1.85 10.72 -25.27
N LEU A 30 -3.15 10.45 -25.32
CA LEU A 30 -3.69 9.26 -25.96
C LEU A 30 -3.42 9.27 -27.47
N THR A 31 -3.67 10.39 -28.14
CA THR A 31 -3.41 10.52 -29.58
C THR A 31 -1.93 10.30 -29.91
N HIS A 32 -1.05 10.86 -29.09
CA HIS A 32 0.40 10.66 -29.22
C HIS A 32 0.80 9.19 -28.95
N ALA A 33 0.20 8.52 -27.97
CA ALA A 33 0.43 7.10 -27.71
C ALA A 33 0.02 6.24 -28.91
N LEU A 34 -1.14 6.52 -29.52
CA LEU A 34 -1.62 5.83 -30.71
C LEU A 34 -0.74 6.07 -31.94
N ASP A 35 -0.26 7.29 -32.16
CA ASP A 35 0.60 7.59 -33.32
C ASP A 35 1.95 6.85 -33.25
N ASN A 36 2.46 6.59 -32.04
CA ASN A 36 3.71 5.84 -31.85
C ASN A 36 3.56 4.32 -32.06
N VAL A 37 2.33 3.79 -32.15
CA VAL A 37 2.10 2.37 -32.45
C VAL A 37 2.47 2.08 -33.90
N GLN A 38 3.26 1.02 -34.14
CA GLN A 38 3.62 0.63 -35.50
C GLN A 38 2.53 -0.22 -36.13
N VAL A 39 1.69 0.42 -36.96
CA VAL A 39 0.67 -0.26 -37.75
C VAL A 39 1.20 -0.48 -39.17
N HIS A 40 0.97 -1.67 -39.73
CA HIS A 40 1.29 -1.96 -41.14
C HIS A 40 0.33 -1.20 -42.07
N LEU A 41 0.78 -0.04 -42.56
CA LEU A 41 0.06 0.83 -43.48
C LEU A 41 0.90 1.09 -44.73
N GLU A 42 0.25 1.15 -45.89
CA GLU A 42 0.90 1.54 -47.14
C GLU A 42 1.38 3.00 -47.07
N ASP A 43 2.42 3.37 -47.83
CA ASP A 43 3.02 4.71 -47.77
C ASP A 43 2.03 5.84 -48.07
N ASN A 44 1.07 5.59 -48.98
CA ASN A 44 -0.02 6.52 -49.31
C ASN A 44 -1.02 6.74 -48.17
N GLN A 45 -1.06 5.83 -47.18
CA GLN A 45 -2.00 5.83 -46.06
C GLN A 45 -1.37 6.41 -44.78
N LYS A 46 -0.04 6.43 -44.70
CA LYS A 46 0.71 6.97 -43.55
C LYS A 46 0.41 8.45 -43.29
N ALA A 47 0.16 9.24 -44.34
CA ALA A 47 -0.21 10.65 -44.21
C ALA A 47 -1.53 10.88 -43.45
N ALA A 48 -2.44 9.90 -43.47
CA ALA A 48 -3.73 9.97 -42.80
C ALA A 48 -3.70 9.41 -41.37
N LYS A 49 -2.68 8.61 -41.04
CA LYS A 49 -2.57 7.88 -39.77
C LYS A 49 -2.80 8.80 -38.56
N LEU A 50 -2.11 9.93 -38.50
CA LEU A 50 -2.22 10.88 -37.40
C LEU A 50 -3.66 11.38 -37.21
N TYR A 51 -4.35 11.67 -38.31
CA TYR A 51 -5.74 12.14 -38.29
C TYR A 51 -6.71 11.02 -37.88
N LEU A 52 -6.44 9.76 -38.29
CA LEU A 52 -7.21 8.59 -37.85
C LEU A 52 -7.00 8.29 -36.36
N CYS A 53 -5.76 8.35 -35.87
CA CYS A 53 -5.46 8.18 -34.45
C CYS A 53 -6.13 9.26 -33.61
N ALA A 54 -6.15 10.51 -34.09
CA ALA A 54 -6.87 11.62 -33.45
C ALA A 54 -8.38 11.36 -33.42
N HIS A 55 -8.96 10.87 -34.52
CA HIS A 55 -10.38 10.52 -34.56
C HIS A 55 -10.72 9.38 -33.58
N ILE A 56 -9.95 8.29 -33.58
CA ILE A 56 -10.15 7.17 -32.64
C ILE A 56 -10.02 7.65 -31.18
N ALA A 57 -9.07 8.53 -30.90
CA ALA A 57 -8.90 9.13 -29.58
C ALA A 57 -10.13 9.94 -29.16
N CYS A 58 -10.66 10.78 -30.05
CA CYS A 58 -11.87 11.55 -29.81
C CYS A 58 -13.11 10.66 -29.63
N ASP A 59 -13.25 9.60 -30.43
CA ASP A 59 -14.37 8.66 -30.36
C ASP A 59 -14.40 7.95 -29.00
N GLN A 60 -13.24 7.52 -28.50
CA GLN A 60 -13.10 6.86 -27.19
C GLN A 60 -13.37 7.80 -26.01
N LEU A 61 -12.90 9.04 -26.09
CA LEU A 61 -13.04 10.02 -25.00
C LEU A 61 -14.31 10.88 -25.12
N SER A 62 -15.08 10.74 -26.21
CA SER A 62 -16.32 11.49 -26.44
C SER A 62 -17.31 11.34 -25.28
N HIS A 63 -17.51 10.10 -24.81
CA HIS A 63 -18.36 9.79 -23.67
C HIS A 63 -17.79 10.26 -22.34
N SER A 64 -16.46 10.23 -22.19
CA SER A 64 -15.79 10.60 -20.93
C SER A 64 -15.74 12.12 -20.73
N LEU A 65 -15.53 12.87 -21.81
CA LEU A 65 -15.27 14.31 -21.77
C LEU A 65 -16.46 15.15 -22.27
N GLY A 66 -17.57 14.51 -22.67
CA GLY A 66 -18.77 15.18 -23.17
C GLY A 66 -18.52 16.02 -24.42
N LEU A 67 -17.66 15.53 -25.32
CA LEU A 67 -17.28 16.26 -26.53
C LEU A 67 -18.45 16.33 -27.53
N PRO A 68 -18.63 17.45 -28.25
CA PRO A 68 -19.66 17.58 -29.29
C PRO A 68 -19.41 16.59 -30.44
N ASP A 69 -20.48 16.26 -31.17
CA ASP A 69 -20.45 15.32 -32.29
C ASP A 69 -19.38 15.69 -33.34
N LEU A 70 -18.54 14.72 -33.69
CA LEU A 70 -17.39 14.91 -34.54
C LEU A 70 -17.80 15.24 -35.99
N ARG A 71 -17.54 16.46 -36.44
CA ARG A 71 -17.78 16.89 -37.82
C ARG A 71 -16.59 16.53 -38.71
N LEU A 72 -16.78 15.52 -39.57
CA LEU A 72 -15.83 15.13 -40.61
C LEU A 72 -15.92 16.06 -41.83
N ASP A 73 -15.57 17.34 -41.67
CA ASP A 73 -15.76 18.32 -42.74
C ASP A 73 -14.76 18.16 -43.91
N ARG A 74 -13.58 17.53 -43.69
CA ARG A 74 -12.65 17.19 -44.79
C ARG A 74 -11.52 16.21 -44.40
N PRO A 75 -11.73 14.88 -44.45
CA PRO A 75 -10.63 13.95 -44.19
C PRO A 75 -9.52 14.10 -45.26
N PRO A 76 -8.24 13.87 -44.91
CA PRO A 76 -7.12 13.97 -45.84
C PRO A 76 -7.15 12.92 -46.97
N VAL A 77 -8.06 11.95 -46.88
CA VAL A 77 -8.21 10.84 -47.83
C VAL A 77 -9.68 10.75 -48.23
N PRO A 78 -9.99 10.31 -49.47
CA PRO A 78 -11.35 10.03 -49.88
C PRO A 78 -12.14 9.18 -48.86
N PRO A 79 -13.44 9.44 -48.68
CA PRO A 79 -14.25 8.89 -47.59
C PRO A 79 -14.28 7.35 -47.59
N ASN A 80 -14.31 6.73 -48.76
CA ASN A 80 -14.33 5.26 -48.88
C ASN A 80 -13.04 4.60 -48.38
N ARG A 81 -11.89 5.24 -48.60
CA ARG A 81 -10.61 4.76 -48.06
C ARG A 81 -10.52 5.05 -46.58
N TYR A 82 -10.99 6.22 -46.14
CA TYR A 82 -11.00 6.61 -44.75
C TYR A 82 -11.72 5.59 -43.87
N ARG A 83 -12.93 5.17 -44.27
CA ARG A 83 -13.71 4.16 -43.53
C ARG A 83 -12.97 2.83 -43.39
N LYS A 84 -12.36 2.33 -44.47
CA LYS A 84 -11.58 1.09 -44.46
C LYS A 84 -10.37 1.18 -43.53
N LEU A 85 -9.66 2.31 -43.57
CA LEU A 85 -8.50 2.53 -42.70
C LEU A 85 -8.91 2.68 -41.23
N TYR A 86 -10.05 3.33 -40.96
CA TYR A 86 -10.58 3.44 -39.62
C TYR A 86 -10.88 2.06 -39.03
N GLU A 87 -11.60 1.22 -39.79
CA GLU A 87 -11.89 -0.15 -39.39
C GLU A 87 -10.62 -0.99 -39.21
N GLN A 88 -9.61 -0.83 -40.08
CA GLN A 88 -8.33 -1.53 -39.99
C GLN A 88 -7.54 -1.14 -38.72
N ILE A 89 -7.38 0.16 -38.46
CA ILE A 89 -6.61 0.68 -37.32
C ILE A 89 -7.34 0.39 -36.01
N SER A 90 -8.68 0.54 -35.97
CA SER A 90 -9.50 0.23 -34.79
C SER A 90 -9.46 -1.26 -34.41
N ARG A 91 -9.34 -2.15 -35.40
CA ARG A 91 -9.21 -3.60 -35.19
C ARG A 91 -7.78 -4.05 -34.89
N ASP A 92 -6.78 -3.19 -35.06
CA ASP A 92 -5.39 -3.55 -34.79
C ASP A 92 -5.21 -3.88 -33.29
N PRO A 93 -4.67 -5.06 -32.95
CA PRO A 93 -4.50 -5.47 -31.56
C PRO A 93 -3.57 -4.55 -30.77
N GLN A 94 -2.57 -3.93 -31.41
CA GLN A 94 -1.65 -3.02 -30.74
C GLN A 94 -2.36 -1.72 -30.33
N ILE A 95 -3.20 -1.19 -31.22
CA ILE A 95 -4.04 -0.02 -30.95
C ILE A 95 -5.03 -0.32 -29.84
N ARG A 96 -5.73 -1.46 -29.91
CA ARG A 96 -6.67 -1.90 -28.87
C ARG A 96 -5.99 -2.07 -27.50
N ASN A 97 -4.76 -2.58 -27.47
CA ASN A 97 -3.99 -2.69 -26.23
C ASN A 97 -3.66 -1.32 -25.63
N VAL A 98 -3.32 -0.31 -26.44
CA VAL A 98 -3.08 1.05 -25.94
C VAL A 98 -4.37 1.64 -25.36
N LEU A 99 -5.49 1.54 -26.08
CA LEU A 99 -6.80 2.00 -25.62
C LEU A 99 -7.26 1.30 -24.33
N SER A 100 -6.93 0.02 -24.17
CA SER A 100 -7.26 -0.76 -22.97
C SER A 100 -6.35 -0.45 -21.78
N ARG A 101 -5.15 0.08 -22.03
CA ARG A 101 -4.21 0.52 -20.98
C ARG A 101 -4.59 1.88 -20.44
N THR A 102 -5.07 2.79 -21.28
CA THR A 102 -5.48 4.13 -20.85
C THR A 102 -6.73 4.09 -19.96
N SER A 103 -7.68 3.21 -20.24
CA SER A 103 -8.87 3.03 -19.38
C SER A 103 -8.57 2.29 -18.07
N LYS A 104 -7.57 1.39 -18.06
CA LYS A 104 -7.09 0.75 -16.82
C LYS A 104 -6.23 1.67 -15.98
N SER A 105 -5.50 2.61 -16.58
CA SER A 105 -4.64 3.53 -15.81
C SER A 105 -5.45 4.57 -15.05
N THR A 106 -6.56 5.06 -15.60
CA THR A 106 -7.44 6.00 -14.88
C THR A 106 -8.13 5.32 -13.70
N SER A 107 -8.73 4.14 -13.89
CA SER A 107 -9.36 3.41 -12.79
C SER A 107 -8.33 2.97 -11.73
N ALA A 108 -7.14 2.53 -12.13
CA ALA A 108 -6.09 2.16 -11.18
C ALA A 108 -5.49 3.37 -10.45
N GLN A 109 -5.54 4.56 -11.04
CA GLN A 109 -5.08 5.79 -10.41
C GLN A 109 -6.12 6.33 -9.43
N GLU A 110 -7.40 6.29 -9.79
CA GLU A 110 -8.52 6.60 -8.90
C GLU A 110 -8.55 5.65 -7.70
N GLU A 111 -8.35 4.34 -7.91
CA GLU A 111 -8.25 3.36 -6.83
C GLU A 111 -7.07 3.65 -5.87
N ARG A 112 -5.92 4.07 -6.41
CA ARG A 112 -4.76 4.46 -5.60
C ARG A 112 -4.99 5.75 -4.84
N GLU A 113 -5.72 6.69 -5.41
CA GLU A 113 -6.07 7.94 -4.75
C GLU A 113 -7.08 7.72 -3.63
N ALA A 114 -8.10 6.90 -3.86
CA ALA A 114 -9.06 6.46 -2.85
C ALA A 114 -8.36 5.73 -1.69
N GLU A 115 -7.42 4.84 -2.01
CA GLU A 115 -6.60 4.15 -1.01
C GLU A 115 -5.77 5.13 -0.17
N GLN A 116 -5.09 6.08 -0.82
CA GLN A 116 -4.29 7.09 -0.13
C GLN A 116 -5.16 7.98 0.76
N ALA A 117 -6.37 8.33 0.31
CA ALA A 117 -7.34 9.07 1.11
C ALA A 117 -7.74 8.29 2.37
N LEU A 118 -8.10 7.01 2.23
CA LEU A 118 -8.48 6.15 3.35
C LEU A 118 -7.33 5.96 4.35
N VAL A 119 -6.10 5.77 3.86
CA VAL A 119 -4.91 5.65 4.71
C VAL A 119 -4.68 6.94 5.50
N ARG A 120 -4.86 8.11 4.88
CA ARG A 120 -4.73 9.40 5.58
C ARG A 120 -5.80 9.57 6.65
N GLU A 121 -7.06 9.29 6.31
CA GLU A 121 -8.19 9.38 7.24
C GLU A 121 -7.96 8.50 8.48
N VAL A 122 -7.61 7.23 8.28
CA VAL A 122 -7.31 6.31 9.39
C VAL A 122 -6.10 6.79 10.20
N CYS A 123 -5.05 7.29 9.56
CA CYS A 123 -3.87 7.81 10.27
C CYS A 123 -4.18 9.09 11.07
N GLU A 124 -5.05 9.97 10.57
CA GLU A 124 -5.44 11.22 11.23
C GLU A 124 -6.39 10.95 12.40
N GLN A 125 -7.41 10.11 12.19
CA GLN A 125 -8.42 9.79 13.19
C GLN A 125 -7.84 9.05 14.40
N TYR A 126 -6.94 8.09 14.16
CA TYR A 126 -6.25 7.34 15.21
C TYR A 126 -4.90 7.94 15.57
N GLY A 127 -4.70 9.22 15.21
CA GLY A 127 -3.44 9.93 15.30
C GLY A 127 -2.76 9.70 16.63
N LEU A 128 -1.61 9.01 16.60
CA LEU A 128 -0.53 9.21 17.58
C LEU A 128 0.78 8.44 17.36
N GLN A 129 0.92 7.43 16.49
CA GLN A 129 2.19 6.65 16.51
C GLN A 129 2.76 6.14 15.19
N VAL A 130 2.09 6.30 14.05
CA VAL A 130 2.56 5.72 12.79
C VAL A 130 2.68 6.79 11.71
N PRO A 131 3.85 6.97 11.10
CA PRO A 131 3.98 7.89 9.97
C PRO A 131 3.39 7.26 8.70
N THR A 132 2.61 8.04 7.95
CA THR A 132 1.79 7.60 6.81
C THR A 132 2.59 6.87 5.72
N ASN A 133 3.87 7.24 5.57
CA ASN A 133 4.79 6.60 4.63
C ASN A 133 5.05 5.12 4.95
N VAL A 134 4.98 4.70 6.21
CA VAL A 134 5.15 3.31 6.62
C VAL A 134 3.93 2.49 6.21
N VAL A 135 2.73 2.98 6.51
CA VAL A 135 1.46 2.33 6.13
C VAL A 135 1.36 2.22 4.61
N GLN A 136 1.68 3.30 3.89
CA GLN A 136 1.66 3.30 2.42
C GLN A 136 2.65 2.27 1.84
N LYS A 137 3.86 2.16 2.38
CA LYS A 137 4.85 1.20 1.89
C LYS A 137 4.46 -0.25 2.17
N ILE A 138 3.77 -0.50 3.29
CA ILE A 138 3.17 -1.80 3.59
C ILE A 138 2.05 -2.11 2.58
N MET A 139 1.20 -1.11 2.26
CA MET A 139 0.09 -1.24 1.33
C MET A 139 0.51 -1.42 -0.14
N GLU A 140 1.64 -0.85 -0.55
CA GLU A 140 2.26 -1.11 -1.85
C GLU A 140 2.73 -2.56 -1.98
N VAL A 141 3.29 -3.10 -0.89
CA VAL A 141 3.76 -4.47 -0.81
C VAL A 141 2.62 -5.48 -0.75
N SER A 142 1.47 -5.12 -0.17
CA SER A 142 0.30 -5.98 -0.06
C SER A 142 -0.58 -5.99 -1.31
N PHE A 143 -0.10 -5.44 -2.44
CA PHE A 143 -0.84 -5.43 -3.71
C PHE A 143 -1.29 -6.83 -4.14
N ASP A 144 -0.46 -7.86 -3.89
CA ASP A 144 -0.78 -9.25 -4.22
C ASP A 144 -1.95 -9.83 -3.39
N ILE A 145 -2.18 -9.28 -2.19
CA ILE A 145 -3.21 -9.73 -1.25
C ILE A 145 -4.55 -9.02 -1.51
N ARG A 146 -4.54 -7.89 -2.23
CA ARG A 146 -5.74 -7.07 -2.52
C ARG A 146 -6.88 -7.84 -3.16
N ARG A 147 -6.60 -8.90 -3.92
CA ARG A 147 -7.63 -9.67 -4.62
C ARG A 147 -8.58 -10.43 -3.69
N GLY A 148 -8.24 -10.61 -2.41
CA GLY A 148 -9.02 -11.41 -1.47
C GLY A 148 -9.74 -10.64 -0.36
N PHE A 149 -9.51 -9.33 -0.23
CA PHE A 149 -9.99 -8.55 0.92
C PHE A 149 -10.52 -7.19 0.49
N LYS A 150 -11.45 -6.66 1.29
CA LYS A 150 -11.91 -5.27 1.18
C LYS A 150 -10.74 -4.31 1.45
N MET A 151 -10.76 -3.16 0.80
CA MET A 151 -9.68 -2.17 0.89
C MET A 151 -9.56 -1.64 2.33
N GLU A 152 -10.68 -1.43 2.99
CA GLU A 152 -10.79 -0.96 4.37
C GLU A 152 -10.18 -1.96 5.36
N ALA A 153 -10.41 -3.25 5.14
CA ALA A 153 -9.81 -4.32 5.95
C ALA A 153 -8.28 -4.34 5.84
N LEU A 154 -7.75 -4.10 4.63
CA LEU A 154 -6.31 -4.07 4.37
C LEU A 154 -5.65 -2.82 4.95
N VAL A 155 -6.31 -1.67 4.87
CA VAL A 155 -5.81 -0.43 5.49
C VAL A 155 -5.81 -0.56 7.02
N ALA A 156 -6.86 -1.12 7.62
CA ALA A 156 -6.87 -1.41 9.06
C ALA A 156 -5.75 -2.38 9.45
N ALA A 157 -5.57 -3.47 8.70
CA ALA A 157 -4.52 -4.46 8.96
C ALA A 157 -3.11 -3.86 8.83
N SER A 158 -2.86 -3.06 7.79
CA SER A 158 -1.55 -2.41 7.59
C SER A 158 -1.24 -1.36 8.66
N TYR A 159 -2.25 -0.63 9.14
CA TYR A 159 -2.12 0.26 10.29
C TYR A 159 -1.75 -0.52 11.56
N LEU A 160 -2.45 -1.63 11.85
CA LEU A 160 -2.16 -2.47 13.01
C LEU A 160 -0.73 -3.03 12.99
N VAL A 161 -0.28 -3.55 11.84
CA VAL A 161 1.11 -4.02 11.68
C VAL A 161 2.09 -2.90 11.98
N SER A 162 1.81 -1.69 11.49
CA SER A 162 2.67 -0.53 11.74
C SER A 162 2.71 -0.16 13.21
N VAL A 163 1.57 -0.16 13.90
CA VAL A 163 1.49 0.07 15.35
C VAL A 163 2.29 -0.97 16.12
N SER A 164 2.16 -2.26 15.79
CA SER A 164 2.92 -3.33 16.44
C SER A 164 4.43 -3.18 16.23
N VAL A 165 4.86 -2.73 15.05
CA VAL A 165 6.28 -2.46 14.75
C VAL A 165 6.81 -1.29 15.59
N MET A 166 6.10 -0.17 15.62
CA MET A 166 6.50 1.02 16.37
C MET A 166 6.56 0.76 17.88
N LYS A 167 5.59 0.00 18.42
CA LYS A 167 5.62 -0.45 19.82
C LYS A 167 6.86 -1.30 20.12
N LYS A 168 7.20 -2.27 19.25
CA LYS A 168 8.40 -3.09 19.40
C LYS A 168 9.69 -2.27 19.34
N GLN A 169 9.76 -1.25 18.49
CA GLN A 169 10.90 -0.33 18.46
C GLN A 169 11.05 0.43 19.78
N LYS A 170 9.94 0.95 20.32
CA LYS A 170 9.96 1.66 21.61
C LYS A 170 10.42 0.74 22.74
N ILE A 171 9.91 -0.48 22.78
CA ILE A 171 10.34 -1.53 23.71
C ILE A 171 11.85 -1.79 23.60
N ASN A 172 12.36 -1.94 22.37
CA ASN A 172 13.78 -2.20 22.15
C ASN A 172 14.66 -1.00 22.53
N ALA A 173 14.14 0.23 22.37
CA ALA A 173 14.82 1.45 22.82
C ALA A 173 14.86 1.53 24.35
N ASP A 174 13.73 1.29 25.01
CA ASP A 174 13.61 1.30 26.48
C ASP A 174 14.49 0.20 27.11
N LYS A 175 14.55 -0.99 26.50
CA LYS A 175 15.47 -2.09 26.89
C LYS A 175 16.95 -1.78 26.67
N LYS A 176 17.29 -0.82 25.82
CA LYS A 176 18.69 -0.38 25.63
C LYS A 176 19.10 0.62 26.70
N GLU A 177 18.14 1.33 27.28
CA GLU A 177 18.34 2.36 28.29
C GLU A 177 18.32 1.80 29.73
N TYR A 178 17.58 0.71 29.96
CA TYR A 178 17.52 -0.01 31.24
C TYR A 178 18.00 -1.46 31.08
N ASP A 179 18.75 -1.99 32.06
CA ASP A 179 19.31 -3.36 32.07
C ASP A 179 18.34 -4.40 31.46
N GLU A 180 18.90 -5.33 30.65
CA GLU A 180 18.24 -6.25 29.69
C GLU A 180 17.05 -7.09 30.21
N ASP A 181 16.76 -7.05 31.51
CA ASP A 181 15.78 -7.88 32.22
C ASP A 181 14.42 -7.20 32.48
N ALA A 182 14.14 -6.02 31.89
CA ALA A 182 12.80 -5.40 31.96
C ALA A 182 11.77 -6.24 31.18
N GLU A 183 11.07 -7.11 31.92
CA GLU A 183 9.91 -7.87 31.46
C GLU A 183 8.75 -6.88 31.20
N ILE A 184 8.55 -6.58 29.92
CA ILE A 184 7.42 -5.76 29.47
C ILE A 184 6.23 -6.72 29.35
N ASP A 185 5.13 -6.38 30.03
CA ASP A 185 3.94 -7.21 30.11
C ASP A 185 3.31 -7.35 28.71
N GLU A 186 3.51 -8.51 28.06
CA GLU A 186 2.97 -8.79 26.72
C GLU A 186 1.44 -8.78 26.70
N ASP A 187 0.80 -9.00 27.84
CA ASP A 187 -0.66 -9.07 27.97
C ASP A 187 -1.33 -7.70 27.84
N ASP A 188 -0.70 -6.64 28.37
CA ASP A 188 -1.18 -5.26 28.18
C ASP A 188 -1.16 -4.84 26.70
N HIS A 189 -0.20 -5.35 25.93
CA HIS A 189 -0.11 -5.06 24.50
C HIS A 189 -1.17 -5.78 23.67
N ARG A 190 -1.50 -7.03 24.01
CA ARG A 190 -2.61 -7.77 23.38
C ARG A 190 -3.95 -7.10 23.66
N ALA A 191 -4.15 -6.59 24.87
CA ALA A 191 -5.37 -5.88 25.26
C ALA A 191 -5.56 -4.56 24.48
N ILE A 192 -4.47 -3.81 24.26
CA ILE A 192 -4.52 -2.57 23.46
C ILE A 192 -4.81 -2.89 21.98
N ASP A 193 -4.19 -3.93 21.42
CA ASP A 193 -4.43 -4.31 20.02
C ASP A 193 -5.87 -4.79 19.78
N SER A 194 -6.52 -5.42 20.78
CA SER A 194 -7.95 -5.78 20.71
C SER A 194 -8.85 -4.53 20.65
N LYS A 195 -8.62 -3.56 21.54
CA LYS A 195 -9.42 -2.32 21.58
C LYS A 195 -9.27 -1.48 20.31
N VAL A 196 -8.06 -1.43 19.75
CA VAL A 196 -7.80 -0.72 18.49
C VAL A 196 -8.49 -1.42 17.32
N ARG A 197 -8.47 -2.77 17.29
CA ARG A 197 -9.22 -3.56 16.28
C ARG A 197 -10.72 -3.34 16.36
N GLU A 198 -11.30 -3.40 17.55
CA GLU A 198 -12.74 -3.18 17.77
C GLU A 198 -13.19 -1.77 17.38
N SER A 199 -12.31 -0.77 17.56
CA SER A 199 -12.58 0.60 17.14
C SER A 199 -12.49 0.75 15.63
N LEU A 200 -11.44 0.20 15.01
CA LEU A 200 -11.26 0.20 13.54
C LEU A 200 -12.38 -0.55 12.82
N ALA A 201 -12.81 -1.68 13.36
CA ALA A 201 -13.91 -2.47 12.81
C ALA A 201 -15.23 -1.67 12.78
N ARG A 202 -15.50 -0.91 13.84
CA ARG A 202 -16.69 -0.05 13.93
C ARG A 202 -16.63 1.13 12.96
N ASP A 203 -15.50 1.83 12.92
CA ASP A 203 -15.37 3.04 12.11
C ASP A 203 -15.33 2.76 10.61
N LEU A 204 -14.68 1.66 10.21
CA LEU A 204 -14.57 1.26 8.81
C LEU A 204 -15.72 0.35 8.34
N SER A 205 -16.66 -0.01 9.23
CA SER A 205 -17.76 -0.95 8.94
C SER A 205 -17.27 -2.30 8.39
N VAL A 206 -16.15 -2.81 8.91
CA VAL A 206 -15.53 -4.08 8.51
C VAL A 206 -15.63 -5.10 9.64
N ASP A 207 -15.83 -6.37 9.28
CA ASP A 207 -15.80 -7.47 10.24
C ASP A 207 -14.41 -7.65 10.87
N GLU A 208 -14.35 -7.80 12.20
CA GLU A 208 -13.09 -7.97 12.91
C GLU A 208 -12.32 -9.24 12.46
N GLY A 209 -13.06 -10.28 12.07
CA GLY A 209 -12.50 -11.50 11.50
C GLY A 209 -11.87 -11.31 10.12
N GLU A 210 -12.38 -10.38 9.30
CA GLU A 210 -11.74 -9.97 8.05
C GLU A 210 -10.42 -9.23 8.32
N ILE A 211 -10.41 -8.29 9.28
CA ILE A 211 -9.20 -7.54 9.68
C ILE A 211 -8.13 -8.50 10.22
N THR A 212 -8.52 -9.46 11.06
CA THR A 212 -7.57 -10.41 11.67
C THR A 212 -6.95 -11.35 10.62
N ARG A 213 -7.75 -11.81 9.66
CA ARG A 213 -7.24 -12.62 8.53
C ARG A 213 -6.29 -11.82 7.65
N ALA A 214 -6.68 -10.60 7.29
CA ALA A 214 -5.84 -9.69 6.51
C ALA A 214 -4.53 -9.38 7.24
N TYR A 215 -4.58 -9.10 8.54
CA TYR A 215 -3.41 -8.86 9.39
C TYR A 215 -2.45 -10.05 9.37
N LYS A 216 -2.94 -11.27 9.61
CA LYS A 216 -2.10 -12.48 9.62
C LYS A 216 -1.41 -12.69 8.28
N GLN A 217 -2.16 -12.63 7.19
CA GLN A 217 -1.62 -12.82 5.84
C GLN A 217 -0.63 -11.71 5.45
N LEU A 218 -0.87 -10.48 5.92
CA LEU A 218 0.02 -9.36 5.70
C LEU A 218 1.31 -9.50 6.50
N VAL A 219 1.25 -9.97 7.75
CA VAL A 219 2.46 -10.29 8.54
C VAL A 219 3.29 -11.38 7.87
N ASP A 220 2.65 -12.45 7.39
CA ASP A 220 3.34 -13.56 6.73
C ASP A 220 4.05 -13.11 5.43
N THR A 221 3.41 -12.23 4.64
CA THR A 221 3.98 -11.74 3.38
C THR A 221 5.02 -10.63 3.54
N VAL A 222 4.87 -9.81 4.58
CA VAL A 222 5.77 -8.68 4.84
C VAL A 222 6.98 -9.12 5.68
N GLY A 223 6.81 -10.15 6.54
CA GLY A 223 7.85 -10.68 7.43
C GLY A 223 9.12 -11.14 6.70
N ASP A 224 8.97 -11.65 5.48
CA ASP A 224 10.10 -12.13 4.65
C ASP A 224 10.89 -10.98 3.99
N LYS A 225 10.43 -9.73 4.09
CA LYS A 225 11.05 -8.60 3.38
C LYS A 225 12.09 -7.90 4.23
N ASN A 226 13.32 -7.80 3.71
CA ASN A 226 14.46 -7.15 4.36
C ASN A 226 14.18 -5.72 4.86
N TRP A 227 13.38 -4.93 4.12
CA TRP A 227 13.04 -3.56 4.52
C TRP A 227 12.12 -3.53 5.75
N PHE A 228 11.28 -4.54 5.93
CA PHE A 228 10.42 -4.68 7.10
C PHE A 228 11.21 -5.16 8.31
N LEU A 229 12.17 -6.08 8.12
CA LEU A 229 13.13 -6.43 9.17
C LEU A 229 13.96 -5.20 9.59
N ALA A 230 14.41 -4.40 8.64
CA ALA A 230 15.11 -3.13 8.90
C ALA A 230 14.24 -2.14 9.69
N LEU A 231 12.95 -2.04 9.33
CA LEU A 231 11.96 -1.27 10.09
C LEU A 231 11.82 -1.84 11.52
N MET A 232 11.62 -3.15 11.69
CA MET A 232 11.50 -3.80 13.00
C MET A 232 12.72 -3.62 13.91
N LEU A 233 13.91 -3.59 13.34
CA LEU A 233 15.18 -3.41 14.06
C LEU A 233 15.49 -1.93 14.35
N GLY A 234 14.62 -0.99 13.98
CA GLY A 234 14.83 0.44 14.20
C GLY A 234 16.01 1.01 13.40
N THR A 235 16.47 0.30 12.36
CA THR A 235 17.50 0.80 11.45
C THR A 235 16.85 1.77 10.47
N ASN A 236 17.43 2.98 10.32
CA ASN A 236 16.90 4.02 9.44
C ASN A 236 16.49 3.46 8.07
N LEU A 237 15.23 3.64 7.69
CA LEU A 237 14.60 3.21 6.41
C LEU A 237 15.33 3.69 5.14
N VAL A 238 16.30 4.59 5.28
CA VAL A 238 17.08 5.23 4.20
C VAL A 238 18.44 4.54 3.97
N ALA A 239 18.92 3.74 4.92
CA ALA A 239 20.18 3.04 4.75
C ALA A 239 19.97 1.74 3.97
N GLY A 240 20.63 1.61 2.82
CA GLY A 240 20.74 0.36 2.07
C GLY A 240 21.22 -0.81 2.92
N PRO A 241 21.21 -2.04 2.37
CA PRO A 241 21.26 -3.29 3.13
C PRO A 241 22.37 -3.28 4.18
N ALA A 242 21.99 -3.08 5.44
CA ALA A 242 22.89 -3.23 6.56
C ALA A 242 23.28 -4.71 6.62
N LYS A 243 24.57 -5.00 6.49
CA LYS A 243 25.13 -6.32 6.81
C LYS A 243 24.60 -6.75 8.19
N PRO A 244 24.17 -8.00 8.37
CA PRO A 244 23.68 -8.47 9.66
C PRO A 244 24.78 -8.29 10.70
N ALA A 245 24.60 -7.30 11.57
CA ALA A 245 25.46 -7.08 12.71
C ALA A 245 25.12 -8.14 13.75
N ASN A 246 26.08 -9.05 13.93
CA ASN A 246 26.26 -9.93 15.07
C ASN A 246 25.35 -11.16 15.20
N ALA A 247 26.03 -12.27 15.43
CA ALA A 247 25.57 -13.65 15.37
C ALA A 247 24.67 -14.08 16.55
N THR A 248 24.01 -13.16 17.25
CA THR A 248 23.11 -13.49 18.36
C THR A 248 21.72 -13.90 17.89
N ASP A 249 21.26 -13.39 16.74
CA ASP A 249 19.92 -13.69 16.21
C ASP A 249 19.82 -15.07 15.51
N LYS A 250 20.96 -15.69 15.22
CA LYS A 250 21.02 -17.06 14.67
C LYS A 250 20.72 -18.16 15.69
N ARG A 251 20.53 -17.83 16.98
CA ARG A 251 20.15 -18.81 18.00
C ARG A 251 18.68 -19.24 17.93
N PHE A 252 17.81 -18.50 17.26
CA PHE A 252 16.38 -18.83 17.23
C PHE A 252 15.95 -19.80 16.12
N VAL A 253 16.73 -19.95 15.04
CA VAL A 253 16.28 -20.70 13.85
C VAL A 253 17.09 -21.97 13.59
N LEU A 254 18.26 -22.13 14.21
CA LEU A 254 19.04 -23.38 14.13
C LEU A 254 18.78 -24.23 15.37
N ALA A 255 17.82 -25.15 15.22
CA ALA A 255 17.66 -26.41 15.96
C ALA A 255 18.71 -26.69 17.05
N THR A 256 18.62 -25.97 18.16
CA THR A 256 19.23 -26.35 19.43
C THR A 256 18.10 -26.36 20.43
N MET A 257 17.81 -27.54 20.99
CA MET A 257 16.93 -27.73 22.15
C MET A 257 17.55 -27.08 23.40
N VAL A 258 17.81 -25.79 23.33
CA VAL A 258 18.17 -24.97 24.47
C VAL A 258 17.10 -23.90 24.49
N GLN A 259 15.97 -24.23 25.11
CA GLN A 259 15.10 -23.19 25.66
C GLN A 259 15.99 -22.23 26.47
N PRO A 260 15.73 -20.91 26.47
CA PRO A 260 16.43 -20.01 27.38
C PRO A 260 16.26 -20.57 28.79
N MET A 261 17.32 -21.20 29.29
CA MET A 261 17.34 -21.80 30.60
C MET A 261 17.22 -20.63 31.56
N TYR A 262 16.12 -20.59 32.31
CA TYR A 262 15.80 -19.53 33.26
C TYR A 262 17.06 -19.21 34.06
N ASP A 263 17.65 -18.02 33.88
CA ASP A 263 18.90 -17.68 34.55
C ASP A 263 18.58 -17.31 36.00
N PHE A 264 18.54 -18.33 36.85
CA PHE A 264 18.34 -18.20 38.29
C PHE A 264 19.42 -17.36 38.97
N ARG A 265 20.52 -17.02 38.28
CA ARG A 265 21.62 -16.23 38.82
C ARG A 265 21.59 -14.76 38.39
N SER A 266 20.59 -14.32 37.62
CA SER A 266 20.37 -12.87 37.43
C SER A 266 20.14 -12.23 38.81
N THR A 267 20.87 -11.15 39.08
CA THR A 267 20.78 -10.35 40.31
C THR A 267 19.36 -9.88 40.58
N ARG A 268 18.58 -9.62 39.51
CA ARG A 268 17.17 -9.24 39.60
C ARG A 268 16.26 -10.40 39.97
N ASN A 269 16.53 -11.62 39.47
CA ASN A 269 15.78 -12.81 39.88
C ASN A 269 16.02 -13.16 41.35
N MET A 270 17.25 -12.97 41.83
CA MET A 270 17.53 -13.04 43.27
C MET A 270 16.77 -11.97 44.06
N GLN A 271 16.72 -10.72 43.59
CA GLN A 271 15.94 -9.67 44.25
C GLN A 271 14.44 -9.99 44.30
N ARG A 272 13.85 -10.39 43.17
CA ARG A 272 12.45 -10.84 43.10
C ARG A 272 12.19 -12.02 44.03
N GLN A 273 13.12 -12.97 44.11
CA GLN A 273 13.02 -14.08 45.06
C GLN A 273 13.03 -13.57 46.49
N THR A 274 13.93 -12.65 46.86
CA THR A 274 13.98 -12.10 48.22
C THR A 274 12.73 -11.28 48.56
N GLU A 275 12.17 -10.53 47.61
CA GLU A 275 10.92 -9.79 47.78
C GLU A 275 9.73 -10.74 47.95
N TRP A 276 9.67 -11.79 47.15
CA TRP A 276 8.65 -12.83 47.25
C TRP A 276 8.75 -13.58 48.59
N GLU A 277 9.96 -13.95 49.01
CA GLU A 277 10.22 -14.59 50.31
C GLU A 277 9.78 -13.67 51.48
N ALA A 278 10.11 -12.38 51.42
CA ALA A 278 9.68 -11.40 52.41
C ALA A 278 8.15 -11.28 52.47
N SER A 279 7.49 -11.18 51.31
CA SER A 279 6.02 -11.13 51.20
C SER A 279 5.36 -12.39 51.78
N MET A 280 5.88 -13.58 51.45
CA MET A 280 5.37 -14.85 51.96
C MET A 280 5.53 -14.97 53.48
N LEU A 281 6.69 -14.57 54.02
CA LEU A 281 6.90 -14.54 55.46
C LEU A 281 5.94 -13.61 56.18
N GLU A 282 5.64 -12.45 55.59
CA GLU A 282 4.65 -11.54 56.17
C GLU A 282 3.23 -12.10 56.13
N GLN A 283 2.84 -12.77 55.03
CA GLN A 283 1.55 -13.47 54.97
C GLN A 283 1.45 -14.58 56.02
N ILE A 284 2.51 -15.36 56.23
CA ILE A 284 2.56 -16.41 57.25
C ILE A 284 2.41 -15.81 58.66
N ARG A 285 3.11 -14.70 58.96
CA ARG A 285 2.98 -13.99 60.24
C ARG A 285 1.57 -13.50 60.49
N LYS A 286 0.94 -12.86 59.49
CA LYS A 286 -0.46 -12.40 59.58
C LYS A 286 -1.42 -13.54 59.85
N ARG A 287 -1.27 -14.68 59.16
CA ARG A 287 -2.09 -15.88 59.40
C ARG A 287 -1.90 -16.45 60.80
N ARG A 288 -0.67 -16.45 61.33
CA ARG A 288 -0.39 -16.94 62.70
C ARG A 288 -1.04 -16.05 63.77
N GLN A 289 -0.92 -14.74 63.64
CA GLN A 289 -1.57 -13.79 64.55
C GLN A 289 -3.11 -13.91 64.50
N ALA A 290 -3.67 -14.15 63.31
CA ALA A 290 -5.10 -14.40 63.17
C ALA A 290 -5.55 -15.70 63.87
N LEU A 291 -4.72 -16.73 63.93
CA LEU A 291 -5.02 -17.97 64.67
C LEU A 291 -4.90 -17.79 66.18
N GLU A 292 -3.91 -17.02 66.64
CA GLU A 292 -3.70 -16.74 68.07
C GLU A 292 -4.79 -15.85 68.68
N THR A 293 -5.47 -15.03 67.86
CA THR A 293 -6.60 -14.18 68.30
C THR A 293 -7.94 -14.91 68.32
N VAL A 294 -8.02 -16.09 67.69
CA VAL A 294 -9.24 -16.92 67.63
C VAL A 294 -9.25 -17.99 68.73
N SER A 295 -8.10 -18.26 69.37
CA SER A 295 -7.97 -19.16 70.53
C SER A 295 -8.12 -18.41 71.85
#